data_AF-A0A9P0EK75-F1
#
_entry.id   AF-A0A9P0EK75-F1
#
_cell.length_a   1.000
_cell.length_b   1.000
_cell.length_c   1.000
_cell.angle_alpha   90.00
_cell.angle_beta   90.00
_cell.angle_gamma   90.00
#
_symmetry.space_group_name_H-M   'P 1'
#
loop_
_entity.id
_entity.type
_entity.pdbx_description
1 polymer ?
#
loop_
_entity_poly.entity_id
_entity_poly.type
_entity_poly.pdbx_seq_one_letter_code
_entity_poly.pdbx_strand_id
1 'polypeptide(L)'
;MPNDTIDASSQDDIPIGSDKERKKAVETTVHISTCHALDEDKPKFSRTAKILVLIAGSFCGLNCSVGTSIPSGAYEAISEHFRLTNRMQLALLNSLNMVGFILGPLIFGPLSEFIGRRPVMILSYLGFFVFMLACSGAPNYPALLAFRLLSGVNAAAPFSVVGGLYSDILDDPHKRGQSIAAFMVLNTWGAFAAPLISGFASRLSWRWPFWAASIMAAPGIPLVLMLPETYAPVLRKKAHRGITEPCDSEEAILTEPKPLDARKIFLRPAILIASEPILLMSSIYLALAYSILYLIFQVYPIIFQGIQAPISNFGFFF
;
A
#
# COMPACT_ATOMS: atom_id res chain seq x y z
N MET A 1 11.68 -44.20 28.79
CA MET A 1 12.24 -44.50 30.13
C MET A 1 12.93 -45.85 30.04
N PRO A 2 14.11 -46.06 30.63
CA PRO A 2 14.74 -45.35 31.76
C PRO A 2 15.93 -44.47 31.30
N ASN A 3 16.30 -43.34 31.91
CA ASN A 3 16.58 -42.98 33.32
C ASN A 3 18.09 -43.04 33.59
N ASP A 4 18.83 -42.02 33.13
CA ASP A 4 20.18 -41.72 33.60
C ASP A 4 20.13 -40.47 34.46
N THR A 5 20.15 -40.72 35.76
CA THR A 5 20.43 -39.79 36.83
C THR A 5 21.86 -39.27 36.68
N ILE A 6 22.02 -38.01 36.31
CA ILE A 6 23.31 -37.32 36.44
C ILE A 6 23.49 -37.01 37.92
N ASP A 7 24.48 -37.68 38.48
CA ASP A 7 24.95 -37.61 39.85
C ASP A 7 25.20 -36.16 40.30
N ALA A 8 24.61 -35.83 41.45
CA ALA A 8 24.89 -34.64 42.22
C ALA A 8 26.17 -34.85 43.03
N SER A 9 27.34 -34.74 42.40
CA SER A 9 28.63 -34.72 43.12
C SER A 9 29.74 -34.01 42.34
N SER A 10 29.53 -32.73 42.03
CA SER A 10 30.61 -31.78 41.75
C SER A 10 30.16 -30.34 42.00
N GLN A 11 29.58 -30.12 43.18
CA GLN A 11 29.65 -28.81 43.81
C GLN A 11 30.94 -28.79 44.60
N ASP A 12 31.99 -28.18 44.04
CA ASP A 12 32.97 -27.40 44.80
C ASP A 12 33.69 -26.45 43.82
N ASP A 13 33.93 -25.24 44.29
CA ASP A 13 34.61 -24.12 43.64
C ASP A 13 33.77 -23.18 42.74
N ILE A 14 32.72 -22.58 43.33
CA ILE A 14 32.30 -21.22 42.96
C ILE A 14 32.48 -20.35 44.20
N PRO A 15 33.28 -19.25 44.16
CA PRO A 15 33.49 -18.40 45.32
C PRO A 15 32.15 -17.76 45.72
N ILE A 16 31.91 -17.72 47.04
CA ILE A 16 30.70 -17.20 47.67
C ILE A 16 30.61 -15.68 47.40
N GLY A 17 30.05 -15.32 46.24
CA GLY A 17 29.58 -13.97 45.93
C GLY A 17 28.33 -13.68 46.75
N SER A 18 28.20 -12.45 47.25
CA SER A 18 27.19 -12.08 48.23
C SER A 18 25.77 -12.44 47.75
N ASP A 19 24.86 -12.78 48.67
CA ASP A 19 23.44 -13.10 48.41
C ASP A 19 22.72 -11.99 47.58
N LYS A 20 23.31 -10.79 47.57
CA LYS A 20 22.92 -9.62 46.78
C LYS A 20 23.29 -9.75 45.30
N GLU A 21 24.43 -10.33 44.97
CA GLU A 21 24.88 -10.58 43.59
C GLU A 21 24.09 -11.73 42.94
N ARG A 22 23.73 -12.76 43.71
CA ARG A 22 22.88 -13.85 43.23
C ARG A 22 21.46 -13.38 42.92
N LYS A 23 20.87 -12.53 43.78
CA LYS A 23 19.58 -11.89 43.49
C LYS A 23 19.65 -10.99 42.26
N LYS A 24 20.72 -10.21 42.11
CA LYS A 24 20.94 -9.34 40.95
C LYS A 24 21.10 -10.15 39.66
N ALA A 25 21.83 -11.27 39.68
CA ALA A 25 21.99 -12.16 38.53
C ALA A 25 20.66 -12.83 38.13
N VAL A 26 19.85 -13.28 39.09
CA VAL A 26 18.52 -13.86 38.82
C VAL A 26 17.57 -12.79 38.26
N GLU A 27 17.59 -11.58 38.83
CA GLU A 27 16.79 -10.44 38.37
C GLU A 27 17.19 -10.03 36.95
N THR A 28 18.49 -9.94 36.64
CA THR A 28 19.02 -9.70 35.29
C THR A 28 18.63 -10.83 34.32
N THR A 29 18.68 -12.10 34.74
CA THR A 29 18.33 -13.24 33.86
C THR A 29 16.83 -13.27 33.55
N VAL A 30 15.98 -12.96 34.54
CA VAL A 30 14.53 -12.78 34.35
C VAL A 30 14.26 -11.58 33.45
N HIS A 31 14.98 -10.47 33.62
CA HIS A 31 14.84 -9.28 32.78
C HIS A 31 15.24 -9.54 31.32
N ILE A 32 16.33 -10.30 31.08
CA ILE A 32 16.77 -10.72 29.74
C ILE A 32 15.76 -11.70 29.13
N SER A 33 15.27 -12.68 29.89
CA SER A 33 14.23 -13.61 29.43
C SER A 33 12.92 -12.90 29.09
N THR A 34 12.57 -11.84 29.81
CA THR A 34 11.37 -11.03 29.54
C THR A 34 11.57 -10.11 28.33
N CYS A 35 12.76 -9.50 28.17
CA CYS A 35 13.14 -8.74 26.98
C CYS A 35 13.16 -9.66 25.73
N HIS A 36 13.66 -10.91 25.83
CA HIS A 36 13.59 -11.91 24.75
C HIS A 36 12.17 -12.42 24.44
N ALA A 37 11.32 -12.62 25.45
CA ALA A 37 9.93 -13.04 25.26
C ALA A 37 9.10 -11.96 24.53
N LEU A 38 9.41 -10.68 24.74
CA LEU A 38 8.82 -9.56 24.00
C LEU A 38 9.26 -9.51 22.53
N ASP A 39 10.42 -10.08 22.21
CA ASP A 39 10.95 -10.14 20.84
C ASP A 39 10.41 -11.31 20.01
N GLU A 40 9.92 -12.38 20.64
CA GLU A 40 9.32 -13.53 19.93
C GLU A 40 7.81 -13.37 19.64
N ASP A 41 7.08 -12.57 20.42
CA ASP A 41 5.64 -12.43 20.21
C ASP A 41 5.33 -11.37 19.14
N LYS A 42 5.03 -11.82 17.91
CA LYS A 42 4.27 -10.98 16.97
C LYS A 42 3.00 -10.50 17.68
N PRO A 43 2.65 -9.20 17.62
CA PRO A 43 1.45 -8.69 18.25
C PRO A 43 0.23 -9.43 17.70
N LYS A 44 -0.42 -10.24 18.54
CA LYS A 44 -1.59 -11.05 18.17
C LYS A 44 -2.79 -10.12 17.96
N PHE A 45 -3.00 -9.66 16.73
CA PHE A 45 -4.16 -8.84 16.38
C PHE A 45 -5.47 -9.62 16.56
N SER A 46 -6.46 -8.97 17.19
CA SER A 46 -7.83 -9.49 17.29
C SER A 46 -8.44 -9.73 15.91
N ARG A 47 -9.29 -10.75 15.77
CA ARG A 47 -9.95 -11.11 14.49
C ARG A 47 -10.66 -9.92 13.85
N THR A 48 -11.33 -9.09 14.65
CA THR A 48 -12.02 -7.89 14.17
C THR A 48 -11.06 -6.85 13.59
N ALA A 49 -9.88 -6.66 14.21
CA ALA A 49 -8.86 -5.77 13.70
C ALA A 49 -8.26 -6.29 12.38
N LYS A 50 -8.07 -7.60 12.25
CA LYS A 50 -7.60 -8.22 10.99
C LYS A 50 -8.59 -7.97 9.86
N ILE A 51 -9.88 -8.22 10.12
CA ILE A 51 -10.95 -8.00 9.15
C ILE A 51 -11.06 -6.52 8.77
N LEU A 52 -11.00 -5.62 9.75
CA LEU A 52 -11.03 -4.18 9.52
C LEU A 52 -9.91 -3.76 8.56
N VAL A 53 -8.68 -4.24 8.76
CA VAL A 53 -7.56 -3.89 7.89
C VAL A 53 -7.73 -4.44 6.47
N LEU A 54 -8.23 -5.66 6.32
CA LEU A 54 -8.53 -6.25 5.01
C LEU A 54 -9.60 -5.45 4.25
N ILE A 55 -10.68 -5.07 4.94
CA ILE A 55 -11.76 -4.26 4.37
C ILE A 55 -11.24 -2.86 4.02
N ALA A 56 -10.48 -2.23 4.91
CA ALA A 56 -9.90 -0.91 4.68
C ALA A 56 -8.95 -0.88 3.50
N GLY A 57 -8.01 -1.82 3.43
CA GLY A 57 -7.06 -1.93 2.31
C GLY A 57 -7.78 -2.13 0.98
N SER A 58 -8.74 -3.05 0.95
CA SER A 58 -9.50 -3.37 -0.27
C SER A 58 -10.43 -2.25 -0.71
N PHE A 59 -11.12 -1.59 0.23
CA PHE A 59 -11.97 -0.45 -0.08
C PHE A 59 -11.15 0.75 -0.59
N CYS A 60 -9.96 0.99 -0.03
CA CYS A 60 -9.06 2.04 -0.52
C CYS A 60 -8.56 1.74 -1.93
N GLY A 61 -8.12 0.51 -2.18
CA GLY A 61 -7.70 0.07 -3.51
C GLY A 61 -8.81 0.22 -4.55
N LEU A 62 -10.03 -0.22 -4.21
CA LEU A 62 -11.19 -0.10 -5.09
C LEU A 62 -11.46 1.36 -5.45
N ASN A 63 -11.50 2.26 -4.46
CA ASN A 63 -11.73 3.68 -4.73
C ASN A 63 -10.62 4.31 -5.56
N CYS A 64 -9.37 3.95 -5.30
CA CYS A 64 -8.24 4.41 -6.10
C CYS A 64 -8.38 3.93 -7.56
N SER A 65 -8.74 2.66 -7.78
CA SER A 65 -8.97 2.09 -9.11
C SER A 65 -10.15 2.71 -9.84
N VAL A 66 -11.26 2.95 -9.14
CA VAL A 66 -12.40 3.69 -9.69
C VAL A 66 -11.93 5.08 -10.12
N GLY A 67 -11.18 5.75 -9.26
CA GLY A 67 -10.60 7.07 -9.46
C GLY A 67 -9.78 7.25 -10.73
N THR A 68 -8.88 6.29 -11.00
CA THR A 68 -8.03 6.31 -12.19
C THR A 68 -8.86 6.18 -13.47
N SER A 69 -9.90 5.35 -13.46
CA SER A 69 -10.68 4.99 -14.66
C SER A 69 -11.91 5.87 -14.92
N ILE A 70 -12.32 6.73 -13.98
CA ILE A 70 -13.49 7.61 -14.12
C ILE A 70 -13.50 8.53 -15.34
N PRO A 71 -12.39 9.14 -15.80
CA PRO A 71 -12.44 10.01 -16.97
C PRO A 71 -12.92 9.30 -18.24
N SER A 72 -12.79 7.97 -18.30
CA SER A 72 -13.04 7.17 -19.50
C SER A 72 -14.47 7.29 -20.02
N GLY A 73 -15.48 7.26 -19.16
CA GLY A 73 -16.88 7.43 -19.58
C GLY A 73 -17.35 8.89 -19.65
N ALA A 74 -16.46 9.85 -19.40
CA ALA A 74 -16.74 11.28 -19.44
C ALA A 74 -15.95 12.04 -20.52
N TYR A 75 -15.23 11.34 -21.40
CA TYR A 75 -14.37 11.98 -22.40
C TYR A 75 -15.13 12.94 -23.33
N GLU A 76 -16.33 12.57 -23.77
CA GLU A 76 -17.13 13.43 -24.65
C GLU A 76 -17.51 14.75 -23.94
N ALA A 77 -18.07 14.66 -22.73
CA ALA A 77 -18.46 15.83 -21.94
C ALA A 77 -17.25 16.74 -21.58
N ILE A 78 -16.09 16.14 -21.28
CA ILE A 78 -14.85 16.89 -21.01
C ILE A 78 -14.35 17.58 -22.28
N SER A 79 -14.41 16.89 -23.43
CA SER A 79 -13.96 17.43 -24.72
C SER A 79 -14.79 18.63 -25.16
N GLU A 80 -16.11 18.57 -24.97
CA GLU A 80 -17.04 19.64 -25.34
C GLU A 80 -16.83 20.87 -24.45
N HIS A 81 -16.71 20.68 -23.14
CA HIS A 81 -16.56 21.80 -22.20
C HIS A 81 -15.25 22.57 -22.41
N PHE A 82 -14.13 21.87 -22.56
CA PHE A 82 -12.82 22.49 -22.75
C PHE A 82 -12.49 22.77 -24.23
N ARG A 83 -13.43 22.52 -25.14
CA ARG A 83 -13.28 22.69 -26.61
C ARG A 83 -12.02 22.02 -27.15
N LEU A 84 -11.76 20.79 -26.70
CA LEU A 84 -10.57 20.02 -27.06
C LEU A 84 -10.82 19.35 -28.42
N THR A 85 -10.25 19.90 -29.49
CA THR A 85 -10.36 19.34 -30.85
C THR A 85 -9.44 18.14 -31.08
N ASN A 86 -8.43 17.94 -30.23
CA ASN A 86 -7.40 16.92 -30.45
C ASN A 86 -7.58 15.73 -29.49
N ARG A 87 -7.77 14.52 -30.05
CA ARG A 87 -7.86 13.27 -29.27
C ARG A 87 -6.64 13.03 -28.38
N MET A 88 -5.47 13.53 -28.78
CA MET A 88 -4.25 13.42 -27.97
C MET A 88 -4.36 14.10 -26.61
N GLN A 89 -5.15 15.18 -26.49
CA GLN A 89 -5.36 15.86 -25.21
C GLN A 89 -6.21 14.99 -24.26
N LEU A 90 -7.26 14.33 -24.76
CA LEU A 90 -8.04 13.41 -23.93
C LEU A 90 -7.19 12.24 -23.42
N ALA A 91 -6.31 11.70 -24.28
CA ALA A 91 -5.36 10.67 -23.88
C ALA A 91 -4.37 11.18 -22.82
N LEU A 92 -3.86 12.42 -22.97
CA LEU A 92 -2.93 13.05 -22.03
C LEU A 92 -3.47 13.06 -20.59
N LEU A 93 -4.78 13.26 -20.42
CA LEU A 93 -5.43 13.29 -19.11
C LEU A 93 -5.25 11.96 -18.36
N ASN A 94 -5.45 10.83 -19.04
CA ASN A 94 -5.28 9.50 -18.45
C ASN A 94 -3.80 9.13 -18.34
N SER A 95 -3.00 9.46 -19.35
CA SER A 95 -1.55 9.20 -19.35
C SER A 95 -0.84 9.89 -18.19
N LEU A 96 -1.16 11.15 -17.88
CA LEU A 96 -0.56 11.84 -16.73
C LEU A 96 -0.93 11.19 -15.40
N ASN A 97 -2.15 10.68 -15.27
CA ASN A 97 -2.53 9.93 -14.07
C ASN A 97 -1.70 8.64 -13.93
N MET A 98 -1.48 7.91 -15.04
CA MET A 98 -0.61 6.72 -15.07
C MET A 98 0.85 7.04 -14.75
N VAL A 99 1.39 8.16 -15.25
CA VAL A 99 2.73 8.62 -14.89
C VAL A 99 2.82 8.86 -13.38
N GLY A 100 1.82 9.53 -12.80
CA GLY A 100 1.72 9.69 -11.36
C GLY A 100 1.67 8.35 -10.63
N PHE A 101 0.88 7.41 -11.15
CA PHE A 101 0.74 6.07 -10.59
C PHE A 101 2.06 5.27 -10.59
N ILE A 102 2.91 5.47 -11.59
CA ILE A 102 4.27 4.89 -11.63
C ILE A 102 5.17 5.53 -10.58
N LEU A 103 5.11 6.86 -10.42
CA LEU A 103 5.94 7.59 -9.46
C LEU A 103 5.55 7.33 -7.99
N GLY A 104 4.28 7.04 -7.73
CA GLY A 104 3.75 6.86 -6.36
C GLY A 104 4.47 5.78 -5.56
N PRO A 105 4.58 4.52 -6.03
CA PRO A 105 5.22 3.42 -5.30
C PRO A 105 6.70 3.68 -5.01
N LEU A 106 7.42 4.43 -5.85
CA LEU A 106 8.81 4.81 -5.60
C LEU A 106 8.93 5.69 -4.35
N ILE A 107 7.91 6.50 -4.06
CA ILE A 107 7.88 7.38 -2.90
C ILE A 107 7.28 6.65 -1.70
N PHE A 108 6.06 6.14 -1.85
CA PHE A 108 5.27 5.60 -0.75
C PHE A 108 5.70 4.21 -0.28
N GLY A 109 6.32 3.41 -1.15
CA GLY A 109 6.89 2.11 -0.80
C GLY A 109 7.89 2.21 0.36
N PRO A 110 9.06 2.85 0.17
CA PRO A 110 10.06 2.97 1.23
C PRO A 110 9.58 3.85 2.39
N LEU A 111 8.70 4.82 2.13
CA LEU A 111 8.11 5.65 3.19
C LEU A 111 7.26 4.82 4.15
N SER A 112 6.54 3.81 3.65
CA SER A 112 5.69 2.94 4.48
C SER A 112 6.48 2.04 5.43
N GLU A 113 7.73 1.73 5.10
CA GLU A 113 8.63 0.94 5.94
C GLU A 113 9.33 1.80 7.00
N PHE A 114 9.49 3.11 6.78
CA PHE A 114 10.14 4.00 7.73
C PHE A 114 9.18 4.66 8.72
N ILE A 115 8.11 5.26 8.20
CA ILE A 115 7.16 6.04 9.01
C ILE A 115 6.10 5.12 9.63
N GLY A 116 5.88 3.95 9.03
CA GLY A 116 4.81 3.02 9.37
C GLY A 116 3.73 3.01 8.28
N ARG A 117 2.95 1.93 8.25
CA ARG A 117 1.97 1.70 7.18
C ARG A 117 0.73 2.56 7.34
N ARG A 118 0.28 2.80 8.58
CA ARG A 118 -0.91 3.60 8.88
C ARG A 118 -0.78 5.07 8.44
N PRO A 119 0.25 5.84 8.85
CA PRO A 119 0.34 7.26 8.48
C PRO A 119 0.50 7.46 6.97
N VAL A 120 1.20 6.55 6.29
CA VAL A 120 1.33 6.58 4.82
C VAL A 120 0.00 6.32 4.13
N MET A 121 -0.77 5.33 4.58
CA MET A 121 -2.12 5.06 4.07
C MET A 121 -3.07 6.25 4.31
N ILE A 122 -3.05 6.86 5.51
CA ILE A 122 -3.89 8.04 5.82
C ILE A 122 -3.54 9.21 4.92
N LEU A 123 -2.26 9.59 4.84
CA LEU A 123 -1.82 10.77 4.11
C LEU A 123 -2.08 10.63 2.60
N SER A 124 -1.76 9.47 2.04
CA SER A 124 -1.97 9.21 0.61
C SER A 124 -3.46 9.13 0.27
N TYR A 125 -4.29 8.46 1.07
CA TYR A 125 -5.72 8.36 0.78
C TYR A 125 -6.44 9.71 0.92
N LEU A 126 -6.08 10.50 1.94
CA LEU A 126 -6.57 11.88 2.06
C LEU A 126 -6.10 12.76 0.89
N GLY A 127 -4.83 12.64 0.50
CA GLY A 127 -4.30 13.34 -0.68
C GLY A 127 -5.07 12.97 -1.94
N PHE A 128 -5.31 11.68 -2.17
CA PHE A 128 -6.12 11.18 -3.27
C PHE A 128 -7.53 11.80 -3.27
N PHE A 129 -8.22 11.78 -2.13
CA PHE A 129 -9.55 12.36 -1.99
C PHE A 129 -9.57 13.87 -2.26
N VAL A 130 -8.63 14.63 -1.70
CA VAL A 130 -8.53 16.08 -1.89
C VAL A 130 -8.23 16.43 -3.35
N PHE A 131 -7.29 15.73 -4.00
CA PHE A 131 -6.99 15.99 -5.41
C PHE A 131 -8.11 15.52 -6.34
N MET A 132 -8.88 14.51 -5.96
CA MET A 132 -10.07 14.10 -6.69
C MET A 132 -11.18 15.15 -6.63
N LEU A 133 -11.40 15.74 -5.46
CA LEU A 133 -12.27 16.92 -5.30
C LEU A 133 -11.72 18.12 -6.07
N ALA A 134 -10.41 18.35 -6.07
CA ALA A 134 -9.79 19.41 -6.85
C ALA A 134 -10.01 19.22 -8.37
N CYS A 135 -10.01 17.97 -8.86
CA CYS A 135 -10.36 17.66 -10.25
C CYS A 135 -11.81 18.06 -10.58
N SER A 136 -12.76 17.82 -9.68
CA SER A 136 -14.16 18.28 -9.87
C SER A 136 -14.27 19.80 -9.79
N GLY A 137 -13.35 20.45 -9.07
CA GLY A 137 -13.18 21.88 -8.90
C GLY A 137 -12.38 22.61 -10.00
N ALA A 138 -11.80 21.89 -10.97
CA ALA A 138 -10.82 22.48 -11.88
C ALA A 138 -11.40 23.65 -12.71
N PRO A 139 -10.73 24.82 -12.75
CA PRO A 139 -11.17 25.97 -13.54
C PRO A 139 -10.74 25.87 -15.01
N ASN A 140 -9.58 25.25 -15.26
CA ASN A 140 -8.95 25.17 -16.58
C ASN A 140 -8.40 23.75 -16.83
N TYR A 141 -8.24 23.39 -18.09
CA TYR A 141 -7.72 22.09 -18.50
C TYR A 141 -6.30 21.79 -17.96
N PRO A 142 -5.31 22.73 -17.96
CA PRO A 142 -4.01 22.47 -17.35
C PRO A 142 -4.07 22.22 -15.83
N ALA A 143 -4.99 22.87 -15.12
CA ALA A 143 -5.20 22.62 -13.69
C ALA A 143 -5.76 21.21 -13.46
N LEU A 144 -6.70 20.77 -14.32
CA LEU A 144 -7.22 19.41 -14.30
C LEU A 144 -6.10 18.37 -14.52
N LEU A 145 -5.18 18.62 -15.44
CA LEU A 145 -4.01 17.77 -15.68
C LEU A 145 -3.09 17.68 -14.46
N ALA A 146 -2.78 18.81 -13.83
CA ALA A 146 -1.93 18.85 -12.64
C ALA A 146 -2.58 18.08 -11.47
N PHE A 147 -3.87 18.31 -11.20
CA PHE A 147 -4.60 17.56 -10.18
C PHE A 147 -4.68 16.07 -10.49
N ARG A 148 -4.72 15.69 -11.77
CA ARG A 148 -4.71 14.27 -12.17
C ARG A 148 -3.38 13.58 -11.99
N LEU A 149 -2.27 14.26 -12.25
CA LEU A 149 -0.95 13.75 -11.90
C LEU A 149 -0.88 13.49 -10.38
N LEU A 150 -1.26 14.49 -9.56
CA LEU A 150 -1.19 14.40 -8.10
C LEU A 150 -2.15 13.34 -7.54
N SER A 151 -3.36 13.24 -8.08
CA SER A 151 -4.31 12.18 -7.71
C SER A 151 -3.74 10.79 -8.04
N GLY A 152 -3.07 10.63 -9.20
CA GLY A 152 -2.44 9.37 -9.61
C GLY A 152 -1.29 8.95 -8.68
N VAL A 153 -0.43 9.89 -8.29
CA VAL A 153 0.66 9.66 -7.31
C VAL A 153 0.11 9.11 -6.00
N ASN A 154 -0.95 9.74 -5.48
CA ASN A 154 -1.58 9.33 -4.22
C ASN A 154 -2.38 8.02 -4.35
N ALA A 155 -3.04 7.79 -5.49
CA ALA A 155 -3.82 6.58 -5.76
C ALA A 155 -2.99 5.30 -5.79
N ALA A 156 -1.68 5.40 -6.07
CA ALA A 156 -0.81 4.23 -6.12
C ALA A 156 -0.33 3.75 -4.74
N ALA A 157 -0.41 4.60 -3.71
CA ALA A 157 0.10 4.24 -2.39
C ALA A 157 -0.61 3.00 -1.80
N PRO A 158 -1.95 2.87 -1.81
CA PRO A 158 -2.62 1.67 -1.31
C PRO A 158 -2.17 0.41 -2.06
N PHE A 159 -1.95 0.47 -3.37
CA PHE A 159 -1.48 -0.68 -4.15
C PHE A 159 -0.09 -1.15 -3.72
N SER A 160 0.83 -0.22 -3.41
CA SER A 160 2.17 -0.57 -2.92
C SER A 160 2.17 -1.05 -1.46
N VAL A 161 1.31 -0.48 -0.60
CA VAL A 161 1.36 -0.72 0.85
C VAL A 161 0.53 -1.93 1.26
N VAL A 162 -0.56 -2.26 0.54
CA VAL A 162 -1.47 -3.38 0.88
C VAL A 162 -0.75 -4.73 0.93
N GLY A 163 0.19 -4.99 0.02
CA GLY A 163 0.93 -6.26 -0.01
C GLY A 163 1.69 -6.51 1.30
N GLY A 164 2.30 -5.46 1.85
CA GLY A 164 2.97 -5.53 3.14
C GLY A 164 2.01 -5.43 4.33
N LEU A 165 0.91 -4.69 4.20
CA LEU A 165 -0.13 -4.60 5.22
C LEU A 165 -0.75 -5.98 5.51
N TYR A 166 -0.99 -6.77 4.46
CA TYR A 166 -1.57 -8.10 4.58
C TYR A 166 -0.54 -9.12 5.06
N SER A 167 0.74 -8.97 4.70
CA SER A 167 1.81 -9.84 5.22
C SER A 167 2.04 -9.67 6.70
N ASP A 168 1.83 -8.47 7.23
CA ASP A 168 2.09 -8.17 8.64
C ASP A 168 0.97 -8.69 9.57
N ILE A 169 -0.22 -9.00 9.04
CA ILE A 169 -1.40 -9.42 9.82
C ILE A 169 -1.73 -10.91 9.66
N LEU A 170 -1.47 -11.44 8.47
CA LEU A 170 -1.78 -12.82 8.11
C LEU A 170 -0.51 -13.67 8.18
N ASP A 171 -0.39 -14.42 9.27
CA ASP A 171 0.72 -15.36 9.47
C ASP A 171 0.63 -16.57 8.52
N ASP A 172 -0.59 -16.95 8.14
CA ASP A 172 -0.87 -18.08 7.27
C ASP A 172 -0.63 -17.70 5.79
N PRO A 173 0.36 -18.33 5.10
CA PRO A 173 0.66 -18.03 3.70
C PRO A 173 -0.52 -18.26 2.76
N HIS A 174 -1.38 -19.23 3.04
CA HIS A 174 -2.51 -19.55 2.18
C HIS A 174 -3.59 -18.46 2.24
N LYS A 175 -3.95 -18.04 3.46
CA LYS A 175 -4.92 -16.94 3.68
C LYS A 175 -4.39 -15.60 3.18
N ARG A 176 -3.08 -15.36 3.28
CA ARG A 176 -2.42 -14.19 2.70
C ARG A 176 -2.60 -14.14 1.18
N GLY A 177 -2.32 -15.25 0.49
CA GLY A 177 -2.51 -15.36 -0.96
C GLY A 177 -3.96 -15.12 -1.38
N GLN A 178 -4.91 -15.76 -0.68
CA GLN A 178 -6.35 -15.57 -0.95
C GLN A 178 -6.80 -14.12 -0.75
N SER A 179 -6.30 -13.45 0.28
CA SER A 179 -6.66 -12.05 0.58
C SER A 179 -6.11 -11.08 -0.47
N ILE A 180 -4.88 -11.32 -0.95
CA ILE A 180 -4.29 -10.53 -2.05
C ILE A 180 -5.04 -10.78 -3.37
N ALA A 181 -5.43 -12.03 -3.65
CA ALA A 181 -6.24 -12.35 -4.83
C ALA A 181 -7.63 -11.67 -4.77
N ALA A 182 -8.30 -11.70 -3.62
CA ALA A 182 -9.57 -11.01 -3.42
C ALA A 182 -9.42 -9.49 -3.60
N PHE A 183 -8.33 -8.90 -3.11
CA PHE A 183 -7.99 -7.50 -3.34
C PHE A 183 -7.85 -7.18 -4.84
N MET A 184 -7.12 -8.00 -5.59
CA MET A 184 -6.95 -7.82 -7.03
C MET A 184 -8.28 -7.89 -7.80
N VAL A 185 -9.15 -8.84 -7.46
CA VAL A 185 -10.48 -8.97 -8.06
C VAL A 185 -11.33 -7.73 -7.77
N LEU A 186 -11.35 -7.27 -6.52
CA LEU A 186 -12.13 -6.10 -6.13
C LEU A 186 -11.66 -4.82 -6.83
N ASN A 187 -10.35 -4.62 -6.96
CA ASN A 187 -9.79 -3.47 -7.69
C ASN A 187 -10.13 -3.54 -9.18
N THR A 188 -10.02 -4.72 -9.78
CA THR A 188 -10.38 -4.93 -11.19
C THR A 188 -11.85 -4.58 -11.43
N TRP A 189 -12.73 -4.99 -10.51
CA TRP A 189 -14.15 -4.59 -10.55
C TRP A 189 -14.32 -3.07 -10.46
N GLY A 190 -13.55 -2.38 -9.62
CA GLY A 190 -13.53 -0.92 -9.54
C GLY A 190 -13.23 -0.25 -10.87
N ALA A 191 -12.24 -0.73 -11.62
CA ALA A 191 -11.89 -0.21 -12.94
C ALA A 191 -13.03 -0.40 -13.96
N PHE A 192 -13.77 -1.52 -13.90
CA PHE A 192 -14.93 -1.77 -14.78
C PHE A 192 -16.17 -0.96 -14.41
N ALA A 193 -16.41 -0.74 -13.11
CA ALA A 193 -17.54 0.04 -12.63
C ALA A 193 -17.40 1.54 -12.93
N ALA A 194 -16.16 2.04 -13.01
CA ALA A 194 -15.88 3.46 -13.20
C ALA A 194 -16.46 4.07 -14.50
N PRO A 195 -16.23 3.50 -15.71
CA PRO A 195 -16.85 3.98 -16.95
C PRO A 195 -18.37 4.05 -16.86
N LEU A 196 -19.01 3.02 -16.29
CA LEU A 196 -20.46 2.97 -16.09
C LEU A 196 -20.96 4.15 -15.24
N ILE A 197 -20.37 4.34 -14.06
CA ILE A 197 -20.73 5.43 -13.14
C ILE A 197 -20.49 6.79 -13.81
N SER A 198 -19.34 6.94 -14.48
CA SER A 198 -18.97 8.19 -15.14
C SER A 198 -19.85 8.54 -16.33
N GLY A 199 -20.31 7.55 -17.12
CA GLY A 199 -21.18 7.76 -18.26
C GLY A 199 -22.62 8.15 -17.89
N PHE A 200 -23.11 7.70 -16.74
CA PHE A 200 -24.37 8.20 -16.20
C PHE A 200 -24.23 9.60 -15.58
N ALA A 201 -23.14 9.84 -14.84
CA ALA A 201 -22.88 11.11 -14.18
C ALA A 201 -22.54 12.25 -15.16
N SER A 202 -21.91 11.94 -16.29
CA SER A 202 -21.51 12.92 -17.31
C SER A 202 -22.69 13.61 -17.99
N ARG A 203 -23.89 13.01 -17.95
CA ARG A 203 -25.13 13.59 -18.49
C ARG A 203 -25.54 14.90 -17.81
N LEU A 204 -25.20 15.08 -16.54
CA LEU A 204 -25.53 16.31 -15.80
C LEU A 204 -24.46 17.38 -16.03
N SER A 205 -23.19 17.01 -15.93
CA SER A 205 -22.05 17.87 -16.24
C SER A 205 -20.75 17.06 -16.32
N TRP A 206 -19.73 17.60 -16.96
CA TRP A 206 -18.39 17.00 -16.98
C TRP A 206 -17.74 16.88 -15.60
N ARG A 207 -18.22 17.62 -14.59
CA ARG A 207 -17.66 17.66 -13.22
C ARG A 207 -18.22 16.55 -12.33
N TRP A 208 -19.46 16.12 -12.61
CA TRP A 208 -20.19 15.13 -11.82
C TRP A 208 -19.48 13.77 -11.70
N PRO A 209 -18.82 13.22 -12.73
CA PRO A 209 -18.04 11.99 -12.59
C PRO A 209 -16.98 12.06 -11.48
N PHE A 210 -16.28 13.18 -11.34
CA PHE A 210 -15.28 13.38 -10.28
C PHE A 210 -15.92 13.60 -8.91
N TRP A 211 -17.11 14.22 -8.86
CA TRP A 211 -17.89 14.33 -7.63
C TRP A 211 -18.40 12.97 -7.15
N ALA A 212 -18.95 12.15 -8.05
CA ALA A 212 -19.42 10.80 -7.74
C ALA A 212 -18.28 9.95 -7.17
N ALA A 213 -17.10 10.03 -7.79
CA ALA A 213 -15.87 9.42 -7.30
C ALA A 213 -15.51 9.82 -5.87
N SER A 214 -15.56 11.13 -5.60
CA SER A 214 -15.21 11.69 -4.30
C SER A 214 -16.23 11.23 -3.26
N ILE A 215 -17.52 11.20 -3.59
CA ILE A 215 -18.58 10.71 -2.70
C ILE A 215 -18.36 9.22 -2.36
N MET A 216 -17.97 8.39 -3.35
CA MET A 216 -17.64 6.98 -3.10
C MET A 216 -16.39 6.80 -2.23
N ALA A 217 -15.41 7.70 -2.35
CA ALA A 217 -14.20 7.68 -1.55
C ALA A 217 -14.38 8.24 -0.13
N ALA A 218 -15.38 9.09 0.12
CA ALA A 218 -15.58 9.72 1.43
C ALA A 218 -15.74 8.72 2.60
N PRO A 219 -16.52 7.62 2.50
CA PRO A 219 -16.58 6.58 3.53
C PRO A 219 -15.25 5.89 3.83
N GLY A 220 -14.26 5.98 2.92
CA GLY A 220 -12.95 5.39 3.12
C GLY A 220 -12.10 6.17 4.10
N ILE A 221 -12.36 7.47 4.29
CA ILE A 221 -11.62 8.33 5.22
C ILE A 221 -11.71 7.80 6.66
N PRO A 222 -12.90 7.62 7.26
CA PRO A 222 -13.00 7.06 8.61
C PRO A 222 -12.42 5.65 8.69
N LEU A 223 -12.56 4.86 7.62
CA LEU A 223 -12.05 3.48 7.56
C LEU A 223 -10.51 3.42 7.64
N VAL A 224 -9.81 4.36 6.99
CA VAL A 224 -8.34 4.48 7.07
C VAL A 224 -7.89 5.11 8.39
N LEU A 225 -8.69 6.00 8.98
CA LEU A 225 -8.39 6.59 10.30
C LEU A 225 -8.48 5.55 11.43
N MET A 226 -9.42 4.61 11.33
CA MET A 226 -9.61 3.49 12.26
C MET A 226 -8.54 2.40 12.13
N LEU A 227 -7.65 2.47 11.14
CA LEU A 227 -6.63 1.47 10.89
C LEU A 227 -5.64 1.42 12.07
N PRO A 228 -5.40 0.26 12.71
CA PRO A 228 -4.33 0.13 13.68
C PRO A 228 -2.96 0.24 13.00
N GLU A 229 -1.94 0.64 13.75
CA GLU A 229 -0.57 0.55 13.24
C GLU A 229 -0.19 -0.93 13.15
N THR A 230 0.24 -1.36 11.96
CA THR A 230 0.54 -2.77 11.68
C THR A 230 2.04 -3.06 11.63
N TYR A 231 2.88 -2.03 11.46
CA TYR A 231 4.30 -2.22 11.20
C TYR A 231 5.06 -2.63 12.46
N ALA A 232 5.59 -3.86 12.46
CA ALA A 232 6.22 -4.50 13.63
C ALA A 232 7.36 -3.69 14.28
N PRO A 233 8.30 -3.06 13.53
CA PRO A 233 9.36 -2.25 14.12
C PRO A 233 8.86 -1.00 14.85
N VAL A 234 7.80 -0.36 14.33
CA VAL A 234 7.20 0.82 14.97
C VAL A 234 6.42 0.43 16.22
N LEU A 235 5.78 -0.74 16.22
CA LEU A 235 5.12 -1.30 17.40
C LEU A 235 6.13 -1.65 18.51
N ARG A 236 7.28 -2.25 18.16
CA ARG A 236 8.38 -2.51 19.12
C ARG A 236 8.94 -1.22 19.71
N LYS A 237 9.16 -0.19 18.88
CA LYS A 237 9.62 1.13 19.34
C LYS A 237 8.62 1.83 20.27
N LYS A 238 7.31 1.62 20.07
CA LYS A 238 6.26 2.12 20.97
C LYS A 238 6.18 1.31 22.27
N ALA A 239 6.39 -0.01 22.21
CA ALA A 239 6.43 -0.88 23.40
C ALA A 239 7.62 -0.55 24.32
N HIS A 240 8.82 -0.34 23.76
CA HIS A 240 10.00 0.07 24.53
C HIS A 240 9.92 1.50 25.09
N ARG A 241 9.10 2.39 24.50
CA ARG A 241 8.84 3.72 25.08
C ARG A 241 7.94 3.68 26.32
N GLY A 242 7.23 2.58 26.57
CA GLY A 242 6.37 2.40 27.75
C GLY A 242 7.09 1.76 28.95
N ILE A 243 8.32 1.27 28.75
CA ILE A 243 9.15 0.66 29.80
C ILE A 243 10.22 1.70 30.17
N THR A 244 10.10 2.30 31.36
CA THR A 244 10.97 3.39 31.84
C THR A 244 12.34 2.89 32.36
N GLU A 245 12.63 1.59 32.29
CA GLU A 245 13.90 1.03 32.77
C GLU A 245 14.79 0.59 31.61
N PRO A 246 16.06 1.01 31.57
CA PRO A 246 16.98 0.68 30.49
C PRO A 246 17.34 -0.80 30.59
N CYS A 247 16.84 -1.62 29.66
CA CYS A 247 17.43 -2.93 29.36
C CYS A 247 18.81 -2.61 28.74
N ASP A 248 19.86 -2.50 29.56
CA ASP A 248 21.27 -2.41 29.14
C ASP A 248 21.70 -3.77 28.55
N SER A 249 21.16 -4.11 27.39
CA SER A 249 21.78 -5.06 26.48
C SER A 249 22.55 -4.25 25.43
N GLU A 250 23.75 -4.70 25.08
CA GLU A 250 24.65 -4.06 24.10
C GLU A 250 24.02 -3.81 22.71
N GLU A 251 22.80 -4.29 22.45
CA GLU A 251 22.01 -3.96 21.25
C GLU A 251 21.20 -2.65 21.35
N ALA A 252 21.13 -2.01 22.52
CA ALA A 252 20.65 -0.64 22.65
C ALA A 252 21.49 0.36 21.83
N ILE A 253 22.74 0.01 21.51
CA ILE A 253 23.64 0.76 20.62
C ILE A 253 23.19 0.67 19.14
N LEU A 254 22.43 -0.35 18.74
CA LEU A 254 21.86 -0.42 17.37
C LEU A 254 20.61 0.48 17.20
N THR A 255 20.13 1.08 18.28
CA THR A 255 18.96 1.96 18.28
C THR A 255 19.33 3.44 18.47
N GLU A 256 20.58 3.84 18.17
CA GLU A 256 20.84 5.24 17.88
C GLU A 256 20.06 5.64 16.61
N PRO A 257 19.33 6.77 16.59
CA PRO A 257 18.73 7.28 15.38
C PRO A 257 19.88 7.75 14.47
N LYS A 258 20.42 6.85 13.64
CA LYS A 258 21.32 7.24 12.56
C LYS A 258 20.63 8.38 11.79
N PRO A 259 21.32 9.52 11.57
CA PRO A 259 20.71 10.68 10.93
C PRO A 259 20.05 10.22 9.64
N LEU A 260 18.77 10.58 9.50
CA LEU A 260 17.91 10.13 8.41
C LEU A 260 18.52 10.51 7.08
N ASP A 261 19.22 9.56 6.49
CA ASP A 261 19.75 9.72 5.14
C ASP A 261 18.62 9.33 4.19
N ALA A 262 17.74 10.30 3.87
CA ALA A 262 16.63 10.10 2.94
C ALA A 262 17.10 9.45 1.63
N ARG A 263 18.34 9.74 1.23
CA ARG A 263 19.01 9.10 0.11
C ARG A 263 19.11 7.58 0.28
N LYS A 264 19.52 7.07 1.43
CA LYS A 264 19.57 5.62 1.69
C LYS A 264 18.18 4.98 1.72
N ILE A 265 17.15 5.72 2.10
CA ILE A 265 15.76 5.23 2.15
C ILE A 265 15.22 4.99 0.74
N PHE A 266 15.39 5.96 -0.17
CA PHE A 266 14.92 5.85 -1.56
C PHE A 266 15.86 5.02 -2.45
N LEU A 267 17.17 4.99 -2.17
CA LEU A 267 18.11 4.18 -2.96
C LEU A 267 18.11 2.69 -2.58
N ARG A 268 17.64 2.31 -1.39
CA ARG A 268 17.60 0.90 -0.96
C ARG A 268 16.85 -0.01 -1.95
N PRO A 269 15.60 0.29 -2.36
CA PRO A 269 14.90 -0.52 -3.36
C PRO A 269 15.62 -0.58 -4.71
N ALA A 270 16.21 0.54 -5.16
CA ALA A 270 16.94 0.59 -6.43
C ALA A 270 18.23 -0.23 -6.39
N ILE A 271 18.98 -0.16 -5.30
CA ILE A 271 20.19 -0.96 -5.07
C ILE A 271 19.82 -2.45 -4.96
N LEU A 272 18.72 -2.78 -4.30
CA LEU A 272 18.25 -4.17 -4.17
C LEU A 272 17.94 -4.80 -5.53
N ILE A 273 17.21 -4.08 -6.40
CA ILE A 273 16.92 -4.52 -7.77
C ILE A 273 18.21 -4.73 -8.58
N ALA A 274 19.21 -3.86 -8.42
CA ALA A 274 20.47 -3.95 -9.15
C ALA A 274 21.43 -5.02 -8.60
N SER A 275 21.36 -5.31 -7.30
CA SER A 275 22.32 -6.18 -6.61
C SER A 275 21.82 -7.63 -6.51
N GLU A 276 20.50 -7.85 -6.46
CA GLU A 276 19.92 -9.19 -6.33
C GLU A 276 19.39 -9.71 -7.67
N PRO A 277 20.06 -10.70 -8.31
CA PRO A 277 19.72 -11.14 -9.66
C PRO A 277 18.32 -11.78 -9.75
N ILE A 278 17.82 -12.39 -8.67
CA ILE A 278 16.50 -13.03 -8.65
C ILE A 278 15.36 -12.02 -8.74
N LEU A 279 15.50 -10.85 -8.10
CA LEU A 279 14.53 -9.76 -8.17
C LEU A 279 14.53 -9.12 -9.56
N LEU A 280 15.71 -8.94 -10.14
CA LEU A 280 15.84 -8.40 -11.50
C LEU A 280 15.16 -9.32 -12.52
N MET A 281 15.42 -10.64 -12.47
CA MET A 281 14.80 -11.60 -13.41
C MET A 281 13.28 -11.68 -13.27
N SER A 282 12.76 -11.70 -12.04
CA SER A 282 11.31 -11.72 -11.79
C SER A 282 10.64 -10.41 -12.22
N SER A 283 11.29 -9.25 -12.01
CA SER A 283 10.78 -7.95 -12.47
C SER A 283 10.72 -7.83 -13.99
N ILE A 284 11.75 -8.30 -14.70
CA ILE A 284 11.78 -8.32 -16.18
C ILE A 284 10.69 -9.25 -16.72
N TYR A 285 10.52 -10.43 -16.13
CA TYR A 285 9.46 -11.37 -16.51
C TYR A 285 8.08 -10.74 -16.35
N LEU A 286 7.79 -10.12 -15.20
CA LEU A 286 6.52 -9.44 -14.97
C LEU A 286 6.32 -8.27 -15.94
N ALA A 287 7.36 -7.46 -16.17
CA ALA A 287 7.29 -6.33 -17.11
C ALA A 287 6.96 -6.80 -18.54
N LEU A 288 7.58 -7.89 -19.00
CA LEU A 288 7.30 -8.50 -20.30
C LEU A 288 5.86 -9.04 -20.37
N ALA A 289 5.41 -9.76 -19.34
CA ALA A 289 4.06 -10.28 -19.28
C ALA A 289 3.00 -9.15 -19.30
N TYR A 290 3.19 -8.10 -18.51
CA TYR A 290 2.30 -6.93 -18.52
C TYR A 290 2.37 -6.17 -19.85
N SER A 291 3.55 -6.03 -20.47
CA SER A 291 3.70 -5.37 -21.76
C SER A 291 2.91 -6.09 -22.86
N ILE A 292 2.99 -7.43 -22.91
CA ILE A 292 2.23 -8.23 -23.88
C ILE A 292 0.73 -8.06 -23.63
N LEU A 293 0.30 -8.11 -22.36
CA LEU A 293 -1.11 -7.96 -21.98
C LEU A 293 -1.68 -6.59 -22.38
N TYR A 294 -0.95 -5.49 -22.12
CA TYR A 294 -1.39 -4.15 -22.52
C TYR A 294 -1.36 -3.94 -24.03
N LEU A 295 -0.39 -4.54 -24.73
CA LEU A 295 -0.34 -4.49 -26.19
C LEU A 295 -1.57 -5.18 -26.80
N ILE A 296 -1.98 -6.34 -26.27
CA ILE A 296 -3.20 -7.02 -26.70
C ILE A 296 -4.43 -6.12 -26.48
N PHE A 297 -4.55 -5.43 -25.34
CA PHE A 297 -5.68 -4.52 -25.09
C PHE A 297 -5.73 -3.32 -26.06
N GLN A 298 -4.59 -2.80 -26.51
CA GLN A 298 -4.57 -1.72 -27.50
C GLN A 298 -4.82 -2.22 -28.92
N VAL A 299 -4.28 -3.39 -29.28
CA VAL A 299 -4.41 -3.96 -30.61
C VAL A 299 -5.83 -4.49 -30.86
N TYR A 300 -6.50 -5.02 -29.84
CA TYR A 300 -7.86 -5.55 -29.94
C TYR A 300 -8.85 -4.58 -30.61
N PRO A 301 -9.09 -3.34 -30.11
CA PRO A 301 -10.01 -2.43 -30.76
C PRO A 301 -9.59 -2.04 -32.17
N ILE A 302 -8.28 -1.96 -32.47
CA ILE A 302 -7.78 -1.61 -33.82
C ILE A 302 -8.13 -2.69 -34.84
N ILE A 303 -7.96 -3.96 -34.49
CA ILE A 303 -8.28 -5.09 -35.37
C ILE A 303 -9.79 -5.17 -35.61
N PHE A 304 -10.61 -5.06 -34.57
CA PHE A 304 -12.06 -5.24 -34.68
C PHE A 304 -12.79 -4.02 -35.25
N GLN A 305 -12.24 -2.80 -35.14
CA GLN A 305 -12.76 -1.62 -35.83
C GLN A 305 -12.54 -1.68 -37.36
N GLY A 306 -11.52 -2.38 -37.83
CA GLY A 306 -11.25 -2.54 -39.27
C GLY A 306 -12.17 -3.55 -39.98
N ILE A 307 -12.84 -4.43 -39.24
CA ILE A 307 -13.64 -5.54 -39.79
C ILE A 307 -15.16 -5.29 -39.67
N GLN A 308 -15.60 -4.35 -38.83
CA GLN A 308 -17.02 -4.05 -38.58
C GLN A 308 -17.37 -2.58 -38.77
N ALA A 309 -17.92 -2.24 -39.94
CA ALA A 309 -18.94 -1.19 -40.07
C ALA A 309 -20.27 -1.89 -40.42
N PRO A 310 -21.45 -1.56 -39.84
CA PRO A 310 -21.78 -0.75 -38.66
C PRO A 310 -22.43 -1.60 -37.54
N ILE A 311 -21.94 -1.53 -36.30
CA ILE A 311 -22.68 -2.00 -35.10
C ILE A 311 -23.10 -0.80 -34.27
N SER A 312 -23.74 0.17 -34.91
CA SER A 312 -24.26 1.40 -34.28
C SER A 312 -25.35 1.15 -33.22
N ASN A 313 -25.53 -0.07 -32.73
CA ASN A 313 -26.54 -0.46 -31.74
C ASN A 313 -26.06 -1.38 -30.60
N PHE A 314 -24.77 -1.70 -30.48
CA PHE A 314 -24.25 -2.31 -29.25
C PHE A 314 -23.43 -1.28 -28.46
N GLY A 315 -24.17 -0.35 -27.85
CA GLY A 315 -23.67 0.40 -26.71
C GLY A 315 -23.53 -0.56 -25.53
N PHE A 316 -22.42 -1.28 -25.47
CA PHE A 316 -21.84 -1.90 -24.27
C PHE A 316 -20.56 -2.59 -24.72
N PHE A 317 -19.42 -1.92 -24.65
CA PHE A 317 -18.18 -2.42 -24.04
C PHE A 317 -17.08 -1.38 -24.23
N PHE A 318 -16.53 -0.96 -23.08
CA PHE A 318 -15.50 0.04 -22.79
C PHE A 318 -15.95 1.50 -22.67
#